data_AF-A0A1F8NCU9-F1
#
_entry.id   AF-A0A1F8NCU9-F1
#
_cell.length_a   1.000
_cell.length_b   1.000
_cell.length_c   1.000
_cell.angle_alpha   90.00
_cell.angle_beta   90.00
_cell.angle_gamma   90.00
#
_symmetry.space_group_name_H-M   'P 1'
#
loop_
_entity.id
_entity.type
_entity.pdbx_description
1 polymer ?
#
loop_
_entity_poly.entity_id
_entity_poly.type
_entity_poly.pdbx_seq_one_letter_code
_entity_poly.pdbx_strand_id
1 'polypeptide(L)'
;MTSLREAVRRRLGLAARDMTDPIGYTYAVHWTKTARVWDREQRERARLALLHLTRQGDFEATTQERRYIVKEVDDIPHAGASLIALLGVLDALDHSKGDPPEEHR
;
A
#
# COMPACT_ATOMS: atom_id res chain seq x y z
N MET A 1 3.38 8.83 22.18
CA MET A 1 2.76 9.21 20.89
C MET A 1 3.51 8.49 19.77
N THR A 2 2.90 7.46 19.19
CA THR A 2 3.50 6.67 18.10
C THR A 2 3.27 7.41 16.79
N SER A 3 4.33 7.79 16.08
CA SER A 3 4.20 8.47 14.78
C SER A 3 3.46 7.56 13.79
N LEU A 4 2.65 8.15 12.90
CA LEU A 4 1.99 7.41 11.81
C LEU A 4 3.00 6.60 10.98
N ARG A 5 4.24 7.07 10.86
CA ARG A 5 5.36 6.34 10.24
C ARG A 5 5.73 5.08 11.02
N GLU A 6 5.72 5.15 12.35
CA GLU A 6 6.03 4.06 13.27
C GLU A 6 4.89 3.03 13.32
N ALA A 7 3.64 3.49 13.29
CA ALA A 7 2.45 2.65 13.23
C ALA A 7 2.37 1.88 11.90
N VAL A 8 2.64 2.57 10.79
CA VAL A 8 2.76 1.95 9.46
C VAL A 8 3.91 0.95 9.43
N ARG A 9 5.09 1.29 9.99
CA ARG A 9 6.24 0.39 10.07
C ARG A 9 5.95 -0.88 10.89
N ARG A 10 5.31 -0.75 12.06
CA ARG A 10 4.96 -1.90 12.91
C ARG A 10 3.95 -2.82 12.26
N ARG A 11 2.96 -2.27 11.56
CA ARG A 11 1.87 -3.06 10.98
C ARG A 11 2.24 -3.67 9.63
N LEU A 12 2.99 -2.94 8.81
CA LEU A 12 3.67 -3.52 7.65
C LEU A 12 4.67 -4.58 8.08
N GLY A 13 5.39 -4.44 9.19
CA GLY A 13 6.33 -5.44 9.70
C GLY A 13 5.72 -6.80 10.11
N LEU A 14 4.40 -6.89 10.32
CA LEU A 14 3.70 -8.16 10.58
C LEU A 14 3.21 -8.84 9.30
N ALA A 15 2.88 -8.07 8.25
CA ALA A 15 2.60 -8.59 6.90
C ALA A 15 3.88 -8.82 6.08
N ALA A 16 4.96 -8.10 6.41
CA ALA A 16 6.26 -8.12 5.77
C ALA A 16 7.29 -8.80 6.68
N ARG A 17 7.10 -10.09 6.96
CA ARG A 17 8.16 -10.92 7.55
C ARG A 17 9.45 -10.96 6.69
N ASP A 18 9.40 -10.41 5.46
CA ASP A 18 10.55 -10.15 4.59
C ASP A 18 10.96 -8.67 4.45
N MET A 19 10.69 -7.81 5.44
CA MET A 19 11.13 -6.40 5.40
C MET A 19 12.63 -6.21 5.69
N THR A 20 13.46 -7.00 5.03
CA THR A 20 14.89 -6.76 4.80
C THR A 20 15.12 -6.06 3.46
N ASP A 21 14.06 -5.81 2.67
CA ASP A 21 14.14 -5.17 1.35
C ASP A 21 14.04 -3.62 1.41
N PRO A 22 15.15 -2.88 1.17
CA PRO A 22 15.15 -1.42 1.13
C PRO A 22 14.27 -0.84 0.00
N ILE A 23 14.01 -1.63 -1.05
CA ILE A 23 13.25 -1.19 -2.23
C ILE A 23 11.76 -1.09 -1.87
N GLY A 24 11.17 -2.12 -1.27
CA GLY A 24 9.79 -2.09 -0.79
C GLY A 24 9.51 -0.91 0.16
N TYR A 25 10.46 -0.58 1.05
CA TYR A 25 10.34 0.59 1.92
C TYR A 25 10.30 1.92 1.15
N THR A 26 11.17 2.06 0.15
CA THR A 26 11.23 3.25 -0.72
C THR A 26 9.90 3.45 -1.45
N TYR A 27 9.32 2.36 -1.98
CA TYR A 27 8.00 2.42 -2.62
C TYR A 27 6.90 2.79 -1.64
N ALA A 28 6.88 2.22 -0.43
CA ALA A 28 5.87 2.55 0.58
C ALA A 28 5.91 4.04 0.96
N VAL A 29 7.12 4.63 1.08
CA VAL A 29 7.28 6.07 1.34
C VAL A 29 6.76 6.91 0.18
N HIS A 30 7.09 6.53 -1.06
CA HIS A 30 6.56 7.19 -2.25
C HIS A 30 5.02 7.15 -2.27
N TRP A 31 4.43 5.96 -2.17
CA TRP A 31 2.99 5.76 -2.21
C TRP A 31 2.25 6.42 -1.05
N THR A 32 2.84 6.48 0.15
CA THR A 32 2.23 7.21 1.27
C THR A 32 2.04 8.69 0.95
N LYS A 33 2.99 9.31 0.23
CA LYS A 33 2.85 10.72 -0.16
C LYS A 33 1.74 10.90 -1.20
N THR A 34 1.67 10.00 -2.17
CA THR A 34 0.70 10.04 -3.26
C THR A 34 -0.72 9.70 -2.78
N ALA A 35 -0.92 8.58 -2.10
CA ALA A 35 -2.24 8.09 -1.70
C ALA A 35 -2.90 8.93 -0.59
N ARG A 36 -2.14 9.77 0.13
CA ARG A 36 -2.68 10.68 1.14
C ARG A 36 -3.56 11.79 0.57
N VAL A 37 -3.30 12.22 -0.66
CA VAL A 37 -4.09 13.28 -1.32
C VAL A 37 -5.28 12.72 -2.10
N TRP A 38 -5.36 11.40 -2.26
CA TRP A 38 -6.51 10.75 -2.88
C TRP A 38 -7.73 10.80 -1.97
N ASP A 39 -8.90 10.95 -2.56
CA ASP A 39 -10.15 10.77 -1.83
C ASP A 39 -10.38 9.28 -1.48
N ARG A 40 -11.43 9.01 -0.71
CA ARG A 40 -11.75 7.63 -0.28
C ARG A 40 -12.16 6.73 -1.44
N GLU A 41 -12.89 7.27 -2.41
CA GLU A 41 -13.39 6.49 -3.55
C GLU A 41 -12.23 6.07 -4.45
N GLN A 42 -11.28 6.96 -4.71
CA GLN A 42 -10.06 6.68 -5.45
C GLN A 42 -9.20 5.62 -4.74
N ARG A 43 -9.02 5.73 -3.41
CA ARG A 43 -8.30 4.69 -2.65
C ARG A 43 -8.96 3.33 -2.74
N GLU A 44 -10.29 3.26 -2.63
CA GLU A 44 -11.02 2.00 -2.71
C GLU A 44 -10.95 1.39 -4.12
N ARG A 45 -11.13 2.19 -5.19
CA ARG A 45 -11.00 1.71 -6.58
C ARG A 45 -9.61 1.17 -6.85
N ALA A 46 -8.56 1.90 -6.46
CA ALA A 46 -7.19 1.43 -6.59
C ALA A 46 -6.96 0.14 -5.81
N ARG A 47 -7.42 0.07 -4.56
CA ARG A 47 -7.29 -1.11 -3.70
C ARG A 47 -7.93 -2.35 -4.32
N LEU A 48 -9.16 -2.23 -4.83
CA LEU A 48 -9.87 -3.33 -5.49
C LEU A 48 -9.16 -3.80 -6.76
N ALA A 49 -8.65 -2.87 -7.57
CA ALA A 49 -7.87 -3.19 -8.77
C ALA A 49 -6.59 -3.96 -8.41
N LEU A 50 -5.86 -3.53 -7.36
CA LEU A 50 -4.66 -4.21 -6.89
C LEU A 50 -4.95 -5.58 -6.29
N LEU A 51 -6.03 -5.74 -5.54
CA LEU A 51 -6.46 -7.04 -5.03
C LEU A 51 -6.84 -8.00 -6.17
N HIS A 52 -7.44 -7.49 -7.25
CA HIS A 52 -7.72 -8.32 -8.43
C HIS A 52 -6.43 -8.75 -9.11
N LEU A 53 -5.54 -7.80 -9.42
CA LEU A 53 -4.26 -8.05 -10.07
C LEU A 53 -3.39 -9.05 -9.29
N THR A 54 -3.22 -8.84 -7.99
CA THR A 54 -2.35 -9.68 -7.13
C THR A 54 -2.86 -11.11 -6.94
N ARG A 55 -4.13 -11.38 -7.27
CA ARG A 55 -4.73 -12.72 -7.26
C ARG A 55 -4.60 -13.45 -8.58
N GLN A 56 -4.15 -12.78 -9.65
CA GLN A 56 -3.85 -13.42 -10.92
C GLN A 56 -2.58 -14.27 -10.77
N GLY A 57 -2.59 -15.47 -11.36
CA GLY A 57 -1.50 -16.44 -11.18
C GLY A 57 -0.17 -16.05 -11.83
N ASP A 58 -0.18 -15.04 -12.68
CA ASP A 58 0.97 -14.45 -13.40
C ASP A 58 1.49 -13.16 -12.76
N PHE A 59 0.94 -12.77 -11.60
CA PHE A 59 1.46 -11.63 -10.87
C PHE A 59 2.80 -11.96 -10.20
N GLU A 60 3.82 -11.18 -10.53
CA GLU A 60 5.16 -11.28 -9.95
C GLU A 60 5.48 -9.98 -9.20
N ALA A 61 5.86 -10.11 -7.92
CA ALA A 61 6.29 -8.99 -7.09
C ALA A 61 7.74 -8.54 -7.42
N THR A 62 8.04 -8.32 -8.70
CA THR A 62 9.37 -7.91 -9.17
C THR A 62 9.76 -6.55 -8.58
N THR A 63 11.03 -6.39 -8.22
CA THR A 63 11.51 -5.17 -7.55
C THR A 63 11.73 -4.00 -8.50
N GLN A 64 12.04 -4.26 -9.77
CA GLN A 64 12.45 -3.23 -10.73
C GLN A 64 11.68 -3.26 -12.06
N GLU A 65 11.25 -4.43 -12.51
CA GLU A 65 10.63 -4.60 -13.83
C GLU A 65 9.22 -4.04 -13.86
N ARG A 66 9.02 -2.99 -14.68
CA ARG A 66 7.76 -2.26 -14.75
C ARG A 66 6.82 -2.88 -15.78
N ARG A 67 6.08 -3.91 -15.37
CA ARG A 67 5.21 -4.71 -16.24
C ARG A 67 3.73 -4.36 -16.11
N TYR A 68 3.31 -3.77 -15.00
CA TYR A 68 1.89 -3.66 -14.64
C TYR A 68 1.39 -2.23 -14.77
N ILE A 69 0.35 -2.02 -15.57
CA ILE A 69 -0.39 -0.74 -15.65
C ILE A 69 -1.72 -0.94 -14.94
N VAL A 70 -2.02 -0.07 -13.98
CA VAL A 70 -3.26 -0.12 -13.18
C VAL A 70 -3.95 1.22 -13.31
N LYS A 71 -4.96 1.31 -14.20
CA LYS A 71 -5.61 2.59 -14.57
C LYS A 71 -6.23 3.32 -13.39
N GLU A 72 -6.63 2.59 -12.36
CA GLU A 72 -7.18 3.14 -11.12
C GLU A 72 -6.12 3.83 -10.25
N VAL A 73 -4.83 3.60 -10.53
CA VAL A 73 -3.66 4.23 -9.91
C VAL A 73 -3.16 5.37 -10.81
N ASP A 74 -2.68 5.02 -12.00
CA ASP A 74 -2.23 5.92 -13.07
C ASP A 74 -2.02 5.13 -14.39
N ASP A 75 -1.67 5.82 -15.47
CA ASP A 75 -1.43 5.22 -16.80
C ASP A 75 0.05 4.85 -17.03
N ILE A 76 0.85 4.67 -15.97
CA ILE A 76 2.29 4.39 -16.05
C ILE A 76 2.59 2.93 -15.64
N PRO A 77 3.56 2.26 -16.27
CA PRO A 77 3.99 0.94 -15.84
C PRO A 77 4.69 0.96 -14.47
N HIS A 78 4.31 0.03 -13.59
CA HIS A 78 4.86 -0.17 -12.24
C HIS A 78 5.49 -1.54 -12.06
N ALA A 79 6.47 -1.60 -11.15
CA ALA A 79 7.03 -2.85 -10.67
C ALA A 79 6.07 -3.54 -9.70
N GLY A 80 6.06 -4.88 -9.68
CA GLY A 80 5.15 -5.63 -8.82
C GLY A 80 5.32 -5.30 -7.33
N ALA A 81 6.57 -5.17 -6.88
CA ALA A 81 6.89 -4.76 -5.51
C ALA A 81 6.37 -3.34 -5.17
N SER A 82 6.35 -2.43 -6.15
CA SER A 82 5.76 -1.10 -5.99
C SER A 82 4.26 -1.19 -5.73
N LEU A 83 3.56 -2.05 -6.48
CA LEU A 83 2.12 -2.25 -6.36
C LEU A 83 1.73 -2.98 -5.05
N ILE A 84 2.54 -3.93 -4.59
CA ILE A 84 2.38 -4.54 -3.26
C ILE A 84 2.55 -3.48 -2.16
N ALA A 85 3.55 -2.61 -2.27
CA ALA A 85 3.76 -1.53 -1.32
C ALA A 85 2.57 -0.54 -1.30
N LEU A 86 2.01 -0.21 -2.47
CA LEU A 86 0.80 0.61 -2.56
C LEU A 86 -0.39 -0.05 -1.87
N LEU A 87 -0.64 -1.34 -2.11
CA LEU A 87 -1.74 -2.07 -1.46
C LEU A 87 -1.62 -1.99 0.08
N GLY A 88 -0.43 -2.20 0.63
CA GLY A 88 -0.18 -2.06 2.06
C GLY A 88 -0.39 -0.62 2.58
N VAL A 89 -0.05 0.40 1.79
CA VAL A 89 -0.34 1.81 2.14
C VAL A 89 -1.84 2.09 2.15
N LEU A 90 -2.58 1.60 1.16
CA LEU A 90 -4.03 1.80 1.07
C LEU A 90 -4.75 1.13 2.26
N ASP A 91 -4.40 -0.11 2.58
CA ASP A 91 -4.92 -0.81 3.75
C ASP A 91 -4.63 -0.01 5.03
N ALA A 92 -3.42 0.54 5.20
CA ALA A 92 -3.08 1.32 6.38
C ALA A 92 -3.86 2.65 6.48
N LEU A 93 -4.10 3.33 5.36
CA LEU A 93 -4.83 4.61 5.33
C LEU A 93 -6.31 4.42 5.67
N ASP A 94 -6.95 3.36 5.20
CA ASP A 94 -8.37 3.13 5.47
C ASP A 94 -8.62 2.64 6.90
N HIS A 95 -7.70 1.87 7.50
CA HIS A 95 -7.77 1.53 8.93
C HIS A 95 -7.51 2.75 9.85
N SER A 96 -6.68 3.71 9.43
CA SER A 96 -6.38 4.90 10.25
C SER A 96 -7.55 5.87 10.43
N LYS A 97 -8.61 5.76 9.61
CA LYS A 97 -9.82 6.58 9.71
C LYS A 97 -10.98 5.86 10.44
N GLY A 98 -10.73 4.68 10.99
CA GLY A 98 -11.76 3.79 11.55
C GLY A 98 -11.85 3.67 13.08
N ASP A 99 -10.91 4.21 13.86
CA ASP A 99 -10.94 4.09 15.32
C ASP A 99 -11.40 5.41 15.98
N PRO A 100 -12.67 5.55 16.44
CA PRO A 100 -12.96 6.43 17.55
C PRO A 100 -12.27 5.88 18.82
N PRO A 101 -11.84 6.75 19.76
CA PRO A 101 -11.28 6.27 21.02
C PRO A 101 -12.36 5.46 21.75
N GLU A 102 -12.05 4.23 22.13
CA GLU A 102 -12.82 3.53 23.14
C GLU A 102 -12.74 4.37 24.43
N GLU A 103 -13.79 5.15 24.69
CA GLU A 103 -14.08 5.68 26.02
C GLU A 103 -14.29 4.49 26.94
N HIS A 104 -13.23 4.10 27.63
CA HIS A 104 -13.35 3.26 28.82
C HIS A 104 -14.11 4.05 29.89
N ARG A 105 -15.35 3.62 30.11
CA ARG A 105 -16.20 3.94 31.26
C ARG A 105 -15.59 3.43 32.56
#